data_AF-A0A357ACY4-F1
#
_entry.id   AF-A0A357ACY4-F1
#
_cell.length_a   1.000
_cell.length_b   1.000
_cell.length_c   1.000
_cell.angle_alpha   90.00
_cell.angle_beta   90.00
_cell.angle_gamma   90.00
#
_symmetry.space_group_name_H-M   'P 1'
#
loop_
_entity.id
_entity.type
_entity.pdbx_description
1 polymer ?
#
loop_
_entity_poly.entity_id
_entity_poly.type
_entity_poly.pdbx_seq_one_letter_code
_entity_poly.pdbx_strand_id
1 'polypeptide(L)' 'MAIEIERKFLVNGESWRGLGKATHYRQGYIRTENHQTVRVRIAGDRGYLTLKSLASGSSGI' A
#
# COMPACT_ATOMS: atom_id res chain seq x y z
N MET A 1 9.51 -10.44 -21.58
CA MET A 1 9.23 -9.60 -20.40
C MET A 1 7.71 -9.51 -20.27
N ALA A 2 7.12 -9.89 -19.13
CA ALA A 2 5.66 -9.91 -18.97
C ALA A 2 5.19 -8.55 -18.44
N ILE A 3 4.08 -8.05 -18.99
CA ILE A 3 3.40 -6.85 -18.51
C ILE A 3 2.32 -7.30 -17.53
N GLU A 4 2.37 -6.81 -16.29
CA GLU A 4 1.29 -7.00 -15.34
C GLU A 4 0.12 -6.06 -15.68
N ILE A 5 -1.11 -6.59 -15.72
CA ILE A 5 -2.32 -5.81 -15.92
C ILE A 5 -3.23 -6.02 -14.71
N GLU A 6 -3.34 -5.01 -13.86
CA GLU A 6 -4.17 -5.02 -12.63
C GLU A 6 -5.45 -4.18 -12.82
N ARG A 7 -6.59 -4.64 -12.27
CA ARG A 7 -7.85 -3.90 -12.19
C ARG A 7 -8.42 -3.99 -10.78
N LYS A 8 -8.93 -2.88 -10.25
CA LYS A 8 -9.50 -2.77 -8.89
C LYS A 8 -10.96 -2.35 -8.96
N PHE A 9 -11.77 -2.93 -8.09
CA PHE A 9 -13.21 -2.68 -7.99
C PHE A 9 -13.60 -2.49 -6.52
N LEU A 10 -14.63 -1.69 -6.29
CA LEU A 10 -15.30 -1.69 -5.00
C LEU A 10 -16.10 -2.99 -4.85
N VAL A 11 -16.15 -3.54 -3.64
CA VAL A 11 -16.89 -4.76 -3.32
C VAL A 11 -18.21 -4.37 -2.66
N ASN A 12 -19.30 -5.03 -3.06
CA ASN A 12 -20.61 -4.90 -2.42
C ASN A 12 -20.88 -6.13 -1.54
N GLY A 13 -21.28 -5.89 -0.29
CA GLY A 13 -21.55 -6.93 0.69
C GLY A 13 -20.30 -7.55 1.33
N GLU A 14 -20.52 -8.56 2.17
CA GLU A 14 -19.51 -9.12 3.09
C GLU A 14 -19.13 -10.57 2.78
N SER A 15 -19.75 -11.19 1.76
CA SER A 15 -19.53 -12.60 1.38
C SER A 15 -18.07 -12.91 1.05
N TRP A 16 -17.32 -11.92 0.56
CA TRP A 16 -15.90 -12.05 0.24
C TRP A 16 -15.01 -12.41 1.44
N ARG A 17 -15.42 -12.06 2.67
CA ARG A 17 -14.59 -12.28 3.87
C ARG A 17 -14.35 -13.74 4.19
N GLY A 18 -15.28 -14.62 3.81
CA GLY A 18 -15.16 -16.07 4.03
C GLY A 18 -14.34 -16.81 2.97
N LEU A 19 -13.95 -16.14 1.87
CA LEU A 19 -13.33 -16.79 0.72
C LEU A 19 -11.81 -17.04 0.89
N GLY A 20 -11.20 -16.59 2.00
CA GLY A 20 -9.76 -16.69 2.19
C GLY A 20 -9.30 -16.56 3.62
N LYS A 21 -7.99 -16.73 3.83
CA LYS A 21 -7.35 -16.53 5.13
C LYS A 21 -7.11 -15.05 5.37
N ALA A 22 -7.71 -14.51 6.42
CA ALA A 22 -7.47 -13.14 6.83
C ALA A 22 -6.05 -12.98 7.40
N THR A 23 -5.41 -11.86 7.07
CA THR A 23 -4.19 -11.39 7.74
C THR A 23 -4.50 -10.02 8.32
N HIS A 24 -4.14 -9.80 9.58
CA HIS A 24 -4.36 -8.50 10.20
C HIS A 24 -3.35 -7.48 9.65
N TYR A 25 -3.85 -6.40 9.05
CA TYR A 25 -3.03 -5.30 8.55
C TYR A 25 -3.25 -4.05 9.40
N ARG A 26 -2.16 -3.40 9.82
CA ARG A 26 -2.17 -2.07 10.41
C ARG A 26 -1.17 -1.22 9.65
N GLN A 27 -1.55 0.01 9.29
CA GLN A 27 -0.64 0.92 8.62
C GLN A 27 -0.87 2.35 9.08
N GLY A 28 0.22 3.09 9.18
CA GLY A 28 0.23 4.52 9.48
C GLY A 28 1.08 5.24 8.45
N TYR A 29 0.65 6.45 8.12
CA TYR A 29 1.44 7.39 7.33
C TYR A 29 1.98 8.44 8.28
N ILE A 30 3.28 8.65 8.24
CA ILE A 30 3.90 9.78 8.96
C ILE A 30 3.76 10.98 8.04
N ARG A 31 3.24 12.09 8.58
CA ARG A 31 3.14 13.34 7.84
C ARG A 31 4.55 13.78 7.43
N THR A 32 4.72 14.04 6.15
CA THR A 32 5.97 14.53 5.58
C THR A 32 5.69 15.74 4.71
N GLU A 33 6.69 16.62 4.59
CA GLU A 33 6.67 17.76 3.70
C GLU A 33 7.25 17.37 2.34
N ASN A 34 6.99 18.18 1.29
CA ASN A 34 7.67 18.08 -0.01
C ASN A 34 7.55 16.71 -0.72
N HIS A 35 6.33 16.20 -0.88
CA HIS A 35 6.00 14.99 -1.66
C HIS A 35 6.68 13.69 -1.22
N GLN A 36 7.29 13.67 -0.04
CA GLN A 36 7.78 12.44 0.56
C GLN A 36 6.60 11.62 1.09
N THR A 37 6.75 10.31 1.17
CA THR A 37 5.79 9.42 1.82
C THR A 37 6.54 8.43 2.69
N VAL A 38 6.26 8.47 3.99
CA VAL A 38 6.72 7.47 4.93
C VAL A 38 5.51 6.66 5.39
N ARG A 39 5.56 5.35 5.13
CA ARG A 39 4.52 4.41 5.55
C ARG A 39 5.13 3.34 6.45
N VAL A 40 4.57 3.21 7.65
CA VAL A 40 4.83 2.10 8.56
C VAL A 40 3.69 1.11 8.41
N ARG A 41 3.99 -0.18 8.23
CA ARG A 41 2.98 -1.23 8.08
C ARG A 41 3.35 -2.47 8.89
N ILE A 42 2.38 -3.05 9.57
CA ILE A 42 2.44 -4.39 10.15
C ILE A 42 1.47 -5.26 9.36
N ALA A 43 1.95 -6.39 8.84
CA ALA A 43 1.15 -7.41 8.16
C ALA A 43 1.35 -8.74 8.87
N GLY A 44 0.38 -9.14 9.69
CA GLY A 44 0.55 -10.25 10.62
C GLY A 44 1.62 -9.92 11.67
N ASP A 45 2.69 -10.71 11.67
CA ASP A 45 3.87 -10.60 12.54
C ASP A 45 5.03 -9.82 11.90
N ARG A 46 4.91 -9.40 10.63
CA ARG A 46 5.97 -8.74 9.89
C ARG A 46 5.78 -7.24 9.81
N GLY A 47 6.82 -6.50 10.22
CA GLY A 47 6.93 -5.05 10.08
C GLY A 47 7.59 -4.63 8.77
N TYR A 48 7.11 -3.53 8.19
CA TYR A 48 7.65 -2.91 6.98
C TYR A 48 7.73 -1.39 7.17
N LEU A 49 8.85 -0.81 6.78
CA LEU A 49 9.02 0.63 6.62
C LEU A 49 9.19 0.94 5.12
N THR A 50 8.35 1.79 4.57
CA THR A 50 8.44 2.26 3.19
C THR A 50 8.75 3.75 3.19
N LEU A 51 9.84 4.13 2.54
CA LEU A 51 10.22 5.52 2.27
C LEU A 51 10.12 5.74 0.76
N LYS A 52 9.31 6.71 0.34
CA LYS A 52 9.27 7.18 -1.04
C LYS A 52 9.59 8.67 -1.06
N SER A 53 10.48 9.06 -1.94
CA SER A 53 10.76 10.44 -2.30
C SER A 53 10.66 10.58 -3.81
N LEU A 54 10.55 11.83 -4.29
CA LEU A 54 10.84 12.11 -5.69
C LEU A 54 12.27 11.65 -5.99
N ALA A 55 12.46 10.97 -7.11
CA ALA A 55 13.80 10.69 -7.60
C ALA A 55 14.38 11.99 -8.17
N SER A 56 15.70 12.17 -8.09
CA SER A 56 16.37 13.27 -8.80
C SER A 56 16.05 13.17 -10.29
N GLY A 57 15.23 14.10 -10.81
CA GLY A 57 14.78 14.12 -12.21
C GLY A 57 13.31 13.70 -12.45
N SER A 58 12.56 13.28 -11.43
CA SER A 58 11.11 13.10 -11.57
C SER A 58 10.40 14.44 -11.40
N SER A 59 9.98 15.07 -12.50
CA SER A 59 9.04 16.20 -12.46
C SER A 59 7.74 15.71 -11.85
N GLY A 60 7.47 16.07 -10.59
CA GLY A 60 6.18 15.83 -9.96
C GLY A 60 5.11 16.58 -10.75
N ILE A 61 4.07 15.87 -11.17
CA ILE A 61 2.81 16.43 -11.69
C ILE A 61 1.96 16.87 -10.50
#